data_AF-L2FDG2-F1
#
_entry.id   AF-L2FDG2-F1
#
_cell.length_a   1.000
_cell.length_b   1.000
_cell.length_c   1.000
_cell.angle_alpha   90.00
_cell.angle_beta   90.00
_cell.angle_gamma   90.00
#
_symmetry.space_group_name_H-M   'P 1'
#
loop_
_entity.id
_entity.type
_entity.pdbx_description
1 polymer ?
#
loop_
_entity_poly.entity_id
_entity_poly.type
_entity_poly.pdbx_seq_one_letter_code
_entity_poly.pdbx_strand_id
1 'polypeptide(L)'
;MKITACILGLGAALVAGHGYVDNATIGGTYYQFYQPYSDPYYSTPPQRISRAIPGNGPVEDVTSIDIQCNGYTAGGVSGSKPAPLHATAAAGSSVTLKWTLWPDSHVGPVITYMARCPDTGCTSWLPGTSAVWFKVKEGGRDGTSNTWADTPLMVANSGYQYTIPSCLKPGYYLVRHEIIALHAAYSYPGAQFYPGCHQLQVTGSGTKTPTSLVAFPGAYKATDPGITYDAYKAQTYTIPGPAVFTC
;
A
#
# COMPACT_ATOMS: atom_id res chain seq x y z
N MET A 1 47.20 6.15 -38.50
CA MET A 1 46.56 5.03 -37.79
C MET A 1 45.44 5.62 -36.93
N LYS A 2 44.18 5.51 -37.36
CA LYS A 2 43.03 6.09 -36.65
C LYS A 2 42.60 5.09 -35.58
N ILE A 3 42.80 5.42 -34.30
CA ILE A 3 42.34 4.61 -33.17
C ILE A 3 40.93 5.08 -32.84
N THR A 4 39.94 4.29 -33.23
CA THR A 4 38.54 4.49 -32.87
C THR A 4 38.35 4.00 -31.43
N ALA A 5 38.24 4.93 -30.49
CA ALA A 5 37.90 4.60 -29.10
C ALA A 5 36.41 4.22 -29.03
N CYS A 6 36.14 2.93 -28.79
CA CYS A 6 34.80 2.43 -28.54
C CYS A 6 34.49 2.67 -27.05
N ILE A 7 33.65 3.66 -26.76
CA ILE A 7 33.13 3.91 -25.40
C ILE A 7 32.06 2.85 -25.15
N LEU A 8 32.39 1.80 -24.39
CA LEU A 8 31.39 0.94 -23.77
C LEU A 8 30.68 1.74 -22.68
N GLY A 9 29.47 2.20 -22.97
CA GLY A 9 28.56 2.70 -21.96
C GLY A 9 28.09 1.54 -21.08
N LEU A 10 28.68 1.40 -19.89
CA LEU A 10 28.06 0.60 -18.83
C LEU A 10 26.81 1.33 -18.36
N GLY A 11 25.66 1.00 -18.96
CA GLY A 11 24.37 1.30 -18.37
C GLY A 11 24.21 0.44 -17.12
N ALA A 12 24.50 1.00 -15.94
CA ALA A 12 24.12 0.37 -14.69
C ALA A 12 22.60 0.29 -14.67
N ALA A 13 22.04 -0.90 -14.88
CA ALA A 13 20.65 -1.15 -14.57
C ALA A 13 20.49 -0.93 -13.06
N LEU A 14 19.89 0.19 -12.67
CA LEU A 14 19.42 0.39 -11.31
C LEU A 14 18.35 -0.67 -11.07
N VAL A 15 18.75 -1.79 -10.46
CA VAL A 15 17.80 -2.77 -9.95
C VAL A 15 17.10 -2.08 -8.79
N ALA A 16 15.91 -1.55 -9.03
CA ALA A 16 15.03 -1.06 -7.98
C ALA A 16 14.64 -2.28 -7.14
N GLY A 17 15.27 -2.44 -5.97
CA GLY A 17 15.03 -3.59 -5.11
C GLY A 17 13.70 -3.52 -4.35
N HIS A 18 13.05 -2.35 -4.31
CA HIS A 18 11.87 -2.08 -3.48
C HIS A 18 11.04 -0.93 -4.10
N GLY A 19 9.79 -0.74 -3.65
CA GLY A 19 8.90 0.27 -4.21
C GLY A 19 7.89 0.90 -3.26
N TYR A 20 7.18 1.91 -3.77
CA TYR A 20 6.08 2.60 -3.10
C TYR A 20 5.04 3.07 -4.14
N VAL A 21 3.85 3.46 -3.68
CA VAL A 21 2.84 4.10 -4.56
C VAL A 21 3.31 5.52 -4.91
N ASP A 22 3.68 5.71 -6.17
CA ASP A 22 4.20 6.97 -6.69
C ASP A 22 3.10 8.00 -6.93
N ASN A 23 1.97 7.58 -7.50
CA ASN A 23 0.84 8.46 -7.81
C ASN A 23 -0.48 7.69 -7.92
N ALA A 24 -1.58 8.42 -8.05
CA ALA A 24 -2.89 7.85 -8.30
C ALA A 24 -3.77 8.72 -9.21
N THR A 25 -4.73 8.07 -9.86
CA THR A 25 -5.89 8.74 -10.48
C THR A 25 -7.13 8.43 -9.65
N ILE A 26 -7.71 9.47 -9.06
CA ILE A 26 -8.86 9.38 -8.13
C ILE A 26 -9.92 10.38 -8.60
N GLY A 27 -11.15 9.94 -8.81
CA GLY A 27 -12.21 10.83 -9.31
C GLY A 27 -11.87 11.49 -10.65
N GLY A 28 -11.07 10.81 -11.49
CA GLY A 28 -10.57 11.35 -12.77
C GLY A 28 -9.43 12.37 -12.64
N THR A 29 -8.97 12.67 -11.42
CA THR A 29 -7.90 13.66 -11.16
C THR A 29 -6.58 12.95 -10.82
N TYR A 30 -5.47 13.44 -11.36
CA TYR A 30 -4.13 12.97 -11.03
C TYR A 30 -3.68 13.54 -9.67
N TYR A 31 -3.13 12.67 -8.82
CA TYR A 31 -2.53 13.03 -7.54
C TYR A 31 -1.14 12.41 -7.43
N GLN A 32 -0.12 13.26 -7.37
CA GLN A 32 1.21 12.83 -6.96
C GLN A 32 1.17 12.48 -5.47
N PHE A 33 1.61 11.27 -5.13
CA PHE A 33 1.74 10.85 -3.73
C PHE A 33 3.03 11.38 -3.14
N TYR A 34 3.15 11.32 -1.81
CA TYR A 34 4.36 11.65 -1.08
C TYR A 34 5.59 10.98 -1.70
N GLN A 35 6.61 11.79 -1.98
CA GLN A 35 7.85 11.35 -2.59
C GLN A 35 8.96 11.31 -1.53
N PRO A 36 9.28 10.14 -0.95
CA PRO A 36 10.22 10.06 0.17
C PRO A 36 11.64 10.51 -0.18
N TYR A 37 12.01 10.47 -1.46
CA TYR A 37 13.32 10.90 -1.96
C TYR A 37 13.35 12.33 -2.52
N SER A 38 12.25 13.08 -2.38
CA SER A 38 12.14 14.43 -2.93
C SER A 38 11.48 15.40 -1.94
N ASP A 39 10.30 15.05 -1.42
CA ASP A 39 9.50 15.92 -0.53
C ASP A 39 10.27 16.41 0.72
N PRO A 40 11.08 15.58 1.42
CA PRO A 40 11.88 16.03 2.57
C PRO A 40 12.93 17.11 2.26
N TYR A 41 13.32 17.26 1.00
CA TYR A 41 14.43 18.14 0.59
C TYR A 41 13.95 19.51 0.07
N TYR A 42 12.63 19.74 0.02
CA TYR A 42 12.08 21.07 -0.27
C TYR A 42 12.05 21.93 0.99
N SER A 43 12.36 23.23 0.84
CA SER A 43 12.18 24.23 1.91
C SER A 43 10.72 24.41 2.31
N THR A 44 9.80 24.22 1.35
CA THR A 44 8.36 24.15 1.58
C THR A 44 7.84 22.89 0.88
N PRO A 45 7.71 21.76 1.61
CA PRO A 45 7.27 20.51 1.02
C PRO A 45 5.89 20.64 0.37
N PRO A 46 5.67 20.03 -0.81
CA PRO A 46 4.37 20.04 -1.46
C PRO A 46 3.33 19.33 -0.59
N GLN A 47 2.11 19.86 -0.57
CA GLN A 47 0.99 19.22 0.13
C GLN A 47 0.51 17.99 -0.66
N ARG A 48 0.30 16.87 0.05
CA ARG A 48 -0.07 15.58 -0.53
C ARG A 48 -1.39 15.07 0.04
N ILE A 49 -2.03 14.15 -0.69
CA ILE A 49 -3.18 13.38 -0.15
C ILE A 49 -2.74 12.09 0.54
N SER A 50 -1.53 11.61 0.25
CA SER A 50 -0.94 10.44 0.89
C SER A 50 -0.04 10.84 2.04
N ARG A 51 -0.01 9.96 3.04
CA ARG A 51 0.80 10.15 4.24
C ARG A 51 2.26 9.91 3.93
N ALA A 52 3.13 10.56 4.71
CA ALA A 52 4.57 10.38 4.57
C ALA A 52 4.99 8.94 4.86
N ILE A 53 5.97 8.46 4.10
CA ILE A 53 6.64 7.16 4.26
C ILE A 53 8.16 7.41 4.35
N PRO A 54 8.94 6.56 5.03
CA PRO A 54 10.38 6.80 5.22
C PRO A 54 11.21 6.58 3.94
N GLY A 55 10.67 5.84 2.96
CA GLY A 55 11.39 5.37 1.79
C GLY A 55 10.61 4.28 1.08
N ASN A 56 11.30 3.49 0.28
CA ASN A 56 10.76 2.30 -0.37
C ASN A 56 10.94 1.01 0.45
N GLY A 57 11.55 1.06 1.64
CA GLY A 57 11.81 -0.11 2.48
C GLY A 57 10.56 -0.73 3.11
N PRO A 58 10.65 -2.00 3.57
CA PRO A 58 9.53 -2.70 4.18
C PRO A 58 9.37 -2.37 5.66
N VAL A 59 8.17 -2.66 6.17
CA VAL A 59 7.93 -2.97 7.59
C VAL A 59 7.94 -4.49 7.72
N GLU A 60 8.59 -5.06 8.74
CA GLU A 60 8.66 -6.52 8.93
C GLU A 60 8.00 -7.00 10.24
N ASP A 61 7.67 -6.06 11.14
CA ASP A 61 7.05 -6.36 12.43
C ASP A 61 5.54 -6.06 12.40
N VAL A 62 4.71 -7.12 12.42
CA VAL A 62 3.24 -6.99 12.42
C VAL A 62 2.67 -6.40 13.71
N THR A 63 3.49 -6.31 14.77
CA THR A 63 3.09 -5.73 16.06
C THR A 63 3.42 -4.23 16.16
N SER A 64 4.26 -3.71 15.26
CA SER A 64 4.62 -2.30 15.20
C SER A 64 3.47 -1.44 14.66
N ILE A 65 3.38 -0.19 15.13
CA ILE A 65 2.46 0.81 14.56
C ILE A 65 2.78 1.15 13.09
N ASP A 66 4.02 0.92 12.66
CA ASP A 66 4.47 1.18 11.29
C ASP A 66 3.69 0.33 10.26
N ILE A 67 3.14 -0.82 10.67
CA ILE A 67 2.33 -1.68 9.79
C ILE A 67 1.05 -0.98 9.27
N GLN A 68 0.61 0.09 9.94
CA GLN A 68 -0.61 0.80 9.60
C GLN A 68 -0.47 1.63 8.32
N CYS A 69 0.50 2.54 8.26
CA CYS A 69 0.65 3.49 7.15
C CYS A 69 2.11 3.70 6.75
N ASN A 70 2.97 2.69 7.00
CA ASN A 70 4.42 2.75 6.93
C ASN A 70 5.05 3.54 8.10
N GLY A 71 6.36 3.39 8.23
CA GLY A 71 7.16 4.00 9.27
C GLY A 71 8.47 3.23 9.46
N TYR A 72 9.39 3.79 10.24
CA TYR A 72 10.64 3.12 10.59
C TYR A 72 11.00 3.46 12.03
N THR A 73 10.09 3.09 12.94
CA THR A 73 10.21 3.38 14.37
C THR A 73 11.47 2.77 14.96
N ALA A 74 11.88 1.57 14.49
CA ALA A 74 13.12 0.91 14.88
C ALA A 74 14.39 1.74 14.57
N GLY A 75 14.36 2.57 13.53
CA GLY A 75 15.46 3.50 13.19
C GLY A 75 15.21 4.94 13.62
N GLY A 76 14.27 5.18 14.54
CA GLY A 76 13.99 6.51 15.10
C GLY A 76 13.09 7.40 14.26
N VAL A 77 12.53 6.90 13.15
CA VAL A 77 11.53 7.64 12.37
C VAL A 77 10.15 7.29 12.89
N SER A 78 9.54 8.24 13.62
CA SER A 78 8.21 8.04 14.21
C SER A 78 7.12 7.96 13.14
N GLY A 79 6.76 6.73 12.78
CA GLY A 79 5.58 6.33 12.00
C GLY A 79 5.24 7.18 10.77
N SER A 80 3.97 7.10 10.39
CA SER A 80 3.37 7.94 9.36
C SER A 80 2.55 9.08 9.98
N LYS A 81 2.42 10.20 9.26
CA LYS A 81 1.74 11.42 9.72
C LYS A 81 0.50 11.69 8.87
N PRO A 82 -0.60 12.25 9.42
CA PRO A 82 -1.74 12.68 8.61
C PRO A 82 -1.31 13.57 7.44
N ALA A 83 -1.92 13.33 6.27
CA ALA A 83 -1.65 14.15 5.09
C ALA A 83 -2.51 15.43 5.14
N PRO A 84 -2.05 16.56 4.57
CA PRO A 84 -2.78 17.82 4.66
C PRO A 84 -4.04 17.89 3.76
N LEU A 85 -4.19 17.00 2.78
CA LEU A 85 -5.26 17.07 1.78
C LEU A 85 -6.08 15.77 1.68
N HIS A 86 -7.22 15.86 0.99
CA HIS A 86 -8.06 14.73 0.59
C HIS A 86 -8.28 14.74 -0.93
N ALA A 87 -8.46 13.57 -1.53
CA ALA A 87 -8.97 13.45 -2.89
C ALA A 87 -10.48 13.15 -2.88
N THR A 88 -11.25 13.92 -3.63
CA THR A 88 -12.71 13.72 -3.74
C THR A 88 -13.02 12.62 -4.75
N ALA A 89 -13.84 11.65 -4.37
CA ALA A 89 -14.28 10.57 -5.24
C ALA A 89 -15.69 10.08 -4.89
N ALA A 90 -16.47 9.71 -5.90
CA ALA A 90 -17.78 9.11 -5.68
C ALA A 90 -17.65 7.67 -5.17
N ALA A 91 -18.49 7.27 -4.23
CA ALA A 91 -18.70 5.86 -3.92
C ALA A 91 -19.06 5.10 -5.20
N GLY A 92 -18.50 3.92 -5.40
CA GLY A 92 -18.62 3.12 -6.62
C GLY A 92 -17.61 3.47 -7.72
N SER A 93 -16.86 4.57 -7.61
CA SER A 93 -15.82 4.91 -8.58
C SER A 93 -14.55 4.08 -8.40
N SER A 94 -13.82 3.91 -9.51
CA SER A 94 -12.49 3.25 -9.52
C SER A 94 -11.40 4.25 -9.11
N VAL A 95 -10.42 3.75 -8.37
CA VAL A 95 -9.15 4.42 -8.07
C VAL A 95 -8.03 3.60 -8.68
N THR A 96 -7.15 4.27 -9.43
CA THR A 96 -5.94 3.67 -10.00
C THR A 96 -4.72 4.13 -9.23
N LEU A 97 -3.95 3.21 -8.67
CA LEU A 97 -2.68 3.44 -8.01
C LEU A 97 -1.53 3.02 -8.94
N LYS A 98 -0.48 3.83 -9.00
CA LYS A 98 0.74 3.54 -9.74
C LYS A 98 1.88 3.35 -8.75
N TRP A 99 2.42 2.13 -8.72
CA TRP A 99 3.64 1.85 -7.99
C TRP A 99 4.85 2.27 -8.82
N THR A 100 5.96 2.59 -8.14
CA THR A 100 7.28 2.46 -8.78
C THR A 100 7.47 1.03 -9.30
N LEU A 101 8.39 0.81 -10.24
CA LEU A 101 8.63 -0.53 -10.78
C LEU A 101 8.84 -1.56 -9.65
N TRP A 102 7.99 -2.60 -9.63
CA TRP A 102 8.05 -3.63 -8.59
C TRP A 102 9.06 -4.73 -8.95
N PRO A 103 9.92 -5.17 -8.02
CA PRO A 103 10.88 -6.24 -8.31
C PRO A 103 10.17 -7.57 -8.56
N ASP A 104 10.62 -8.33 -9.54
CA ASP A 104 10.03 -9.62 -9.91
C ASP A 104 10.15 -10.69 -8.81
N SER A 105 11.18 -10.60 -7.98
CA SER A 105 11.40 -11.49 -6.85
C SER A 105 10.37 -11.29 -5.73
N HIS A 106 9.74 -10.12 -5.62
CA HIS A 106 8.94 -9.72 -4.47
C HIS A 106 7.48 -10.21 -4.51
N VAL A 107 7.26 -11.41 -5.03
CA VAL A 107 5.93 -12.01 -5.19
C VAL A 107 5.08 -11.94 -3.93
N GLY A 108 3.79 -11.65 -4.09
CA GLY A 108 2.90 -11.58 -2.94
C GLY A 108 1.49 -11.07 -3.19
N PRO A 109 0.62 -11.09 -2.16
CA PRO A 109 -0.69 -10.51 -2.26
C PRO A 109 -0.64 -8.98 -2.35
N VAL A 110 -1.74 -8.42 -2.85
CA VAL A 110 -2.00 -6.98 -2.83
C VAL A 110 -3.36 -6.75 -2.18
N ILE A 111 -3.39 -5.92 -1.14
CA ILE A 111 -4.55 -5.77 -0.27
C ILE A 111 -4.85 -4.30 -0.06
N THR A 112 -6.13 -3.93 -0.13
CA THR A 112 -6.60 -2.57 0.13
C THR A 112 -7.68 -2.60 1.21
N TYR A 113 -7.53 -1.69 2.18
CA TYR A 113 -8.43 -1.43 3.28
C TYR A 113 -8.90 0.01 3.24
N MET A 114 -10.02 0.27 3.90
CA MET A 114 -10.50 1.61 4.20
C MET A 114 -10.85 1.73 5.68
N ALA A 115 -10.78 2.93 6.22
CA ALA A 115 -11.24 3.30 7.55
C ALA A 115 -11.94 4.64 7.49
N ARG A 116 -13.10 4.77 8.15
CA ARG A 116 -13.81 6.06 8.19
C ARG A 116 -13.11 6.99 9.20
N CYS A 117 -12.71 8.17 8.74
CA CYS A 117 -12.19 9.23 9.59
C CYS A 117 -13.33 9.93 10.35
N PRO A 118 -13.03 10.73 11.39
CA PRO A 118 -14.00 11.67 11.94
C PRO A 118 -14.61 12.56 10.85
N ASP A 119 -15.83 13.04 11.06
CA ASP A 119 -16.50 13.93 10.11
C ASP A 119 -15.76 15.26 9.92
N THR A 120 -14.86 15.61 10.85
CA THR A 120 -13.93 16.76 10.74
C THR A 120 -12.76 16.53 9.77
N GLY A 121 -12.52 15.29 9.32
CA GLY A 121 -11.48 14.97 8.35
C GLY A 121 -10.43 13.98 8.83
N CYS A 122 -9.53 13.63 7.91
CA CYS A 122 -8.40 12.73 8.16
C CYS A 122 -7.09 13.49 8.49
N THR A 123 -7.06 14.81 8.26
CA THR A 123 -5.85 15.66 8.28
C THR A 123 -5.24 15.84 9.66
N SER A 124 -5.96 15.46 10.72
CA SER A 124 -5.49 15.48 12.11
C SER A 124 -5.75 14.16 12.84
N TRP A 125 -6.14 13.12 12.11
CA TRP A 125 -6.59 11.86 12.71
C TRP A 125 -5.54 10.75 12.59
N LEU A 126 -5.15 10.16 13.72
CA LEU A 126 -4.36 8.94 13.80
C LEU A 126 -5.20 7.89 14.54
N PRO A 127 -5.60 6.77 13.91
CA PRO A 127 -6.44 5.78 14.58
C PRO A 127 -5.72 4.98 15.67
N GLY A 128 -4.37 4.98 15.67
CA GLY A 128 -3.58 4.22 16.64
C GLY A 128 -3.89 2.73 16.54
N THR A 129 -4.19 2.10 17.67
CA THR A 129 -4.53 0.66 17.76
C THR A 129 -6.04 0.39 17.69
N SER A 130 -6.86 1.38 17.33
CA SER A 130 -8.31 1.22 17.25
C SER A 130 -8.72 0.30 16.08
N ALA A 131 -9.72 -0.55 16.30
CA ALA A 131 -10.31 -1.37 15.24
C ALA A 131 -11.21 -0.52 14.33
N VAL A 132 -10.66 0.00 13.24
CA VAL A 132 -11.34 0.93 12.31
C VAL A 132 -11.30 0.50 10.85
N TRP A 133 -10.51 -0.53 10.52
CA TRP A 133 -10.20 -0.92 9.16
C TRP A 133 -11.13 -2.02 8.67
N PHE A 134 -11.66 -1.87 7.47
CA PHE A 134 -12.36 -2.92 6.73
C PHE A 134 -11.68 -3.15 5.39
N LYS A 135 -11.57 -4.40 4.98
CA LYS A 135 -10.94 -4.78 3.71
C LYS A 135 -11.89 -4.48 2.55
N VAL A 136 -11.41 -3.86 1.48
CA VAL A 136 -12.23 -3.52 0.30
C VAL A 136 -11.82 -4.27 -0.96
N LYS A 137 -10.57 -4.74 -1.01
CA LYS A 137 -10.08 -5.57 -2.10
C LYS A 137 -8.89 -6.40 -1.62
N GLU A 138 -8.80 -7.61 -2.15
CA GLU A 138 -7.62 -8.46 -2.02
C GLU A 138 -7.37 -9.24 -3.30
N GLY A 139 -6.11 -9.62 -3.49
CA GLY A 139 -5.70 -10.67 -4.41
C GLY A 139 -4.49 -11.38 -3.82
N GLY A 140 -4.39 -12.68 -4.06
CA GLY A 140 -3.31 -13.53 -3.56
C GLY A 140 -2.60 -14.27 -4.69
N ARG A 141 -2.23 -15.53 -4.43
CA ARG A 141 -1.66 -16.45 -5.42
C ARG A 141 -2.75 -17.04 -6.31
N ASP A 142 -2.48 -17.18 -7.60
CA ASP A 142 -3.35 -17.92 -8.51
C ASP A 142 -3.11 -19.43 -8.37
N GLY A 143 -3.98 -20.10 -7.62
CA GLY A 143 -3.86 -21.52 -7.29
C GLY A 143 -2.51 -21.83 -6.64
N THR A 144 -1.70 -22.65 -7.31
CA THR A 144 -0.34 -23.01 -6.90
C THR A 144 0.73 -22.47 -7.87
N SER A 145 0.36 -21.60 -8.81
CA SER A 145 1.26 -21.04 -9.83
C SER A 145 2.26 -20.03 -9.24
N ASN A 146 3.16 -19.47 -10.04
CA ASN A 146 4.01 -18.35 -9.62
C ASN A 146 3.40 -16.98 -9.96
N THR A 147 2.11 -16.94 -10.31
CA THR A 147 1.38 -15.71 -10.58
C THR A 147 0.66 -15.26 -9.32
N TRP A 148 0.85 -13.99 -9.00
CA TRP A 148 0.36 -13.33 -7.79
C TRP A 148 -0.32 -12.01 -8.15
N ALA A 149 -1.02 -11.42 -7.17
CA ALA A 149 -1.71 -10.16 -7.35
C ALA A 149 -0.78 -8.98 -7.68
N ASP A 150 0.49 -9.05 -7.29
CA ASP A 150 1.51 -8.04 -7.59
C ASP A 150 2.23 -8.28 -8.92
N THR A 151 2.06 -9.46 -9.56
CA THR A 151 2.72 -9.79 -10.84
C THR A 151 2.52 -8.73 -11.92
N PRO A 152 1.32 -8.14 -12.13
CA PRO A 152 1.16 -7.05 -13.09
C PRO A 152 2.02 -5.82 -12.77
N LEU A 153 2.35 -5.57 -11.50
CA LEU A 153 3.13 -4.42 -11.02
C LEU A 153 4.63 -4.52 -11.35
N MET A 154 5.09 -5.71 -11.73
CA MET A 154 6.46 -5.97 -12.18
C MET A 154 6.72 -5.47 -13.61
N VAL A 155 5.67 -5.04 -14.32
CA VAL A 155 5.76 -4.42 -15.63
C VAL A 155 5.68 -2.90 -15.49
N ALA A 156 6.62 -2.18 -16.11
CA ALA A 156 6.64 -0.72 -16.11
C ALA A 156 5.30 -0.13 -16.60
N ASN A 157 4.89 1.00 -16.01
CA ASN A 157 3.63 1.70 -16.29
C ASN A 157 2.35 0.92 -16.00
N SER A 158 2.42 -0.25 -15.36
CA SER A 158 1.24 -0.94 -14.83
C SER A 158 0.58 -0.14 -13.69
N GLY A 159 -0.65 -0.50 -13.31
CA GLY A 159 -1.33 0.12 -12.18
C GLY A 159 -2.26 -0.86 -11.49
N TYR A 160 -2.45 -0.66 -10.18
CA TYR A 160 -3.42 -1.40 -9.38
C TYR A 160 -4.72 -0.62 -9.31
N GLN A 161 -5.86 -1.27 -9.52
CA GLN A 161 -7.17 -0.64 -9.39
C GLN A 161 -7.94 -1.21 -8.19
N TYR A 162 -8.62 -0.36 -7.45
CA TYR A 162 -9.68 -0.78 -6.51
C TYR A 162 -10.91 0.11 -6.67
N THR A 163 -12.07 -0.42 -6.29
CA THR A 163 -13.34 0.32 -6.34
C THR A 163 -13.72 0.73 -4.94
N ILE A 164 -14.09 2.01 -4.76
CA ILE A 164 -14.68 2.47 -3.49
C ILE A 164 -16.06 1.80 -3.38
N PRO A 165 -16.40 1.06 -2.30
CA PRO A 165 -17.71 0.40 -2.24
C PRO A 165 -18.86 1.39 -2.37
N SER A 166 -19.81 1.10 -3.27
CA SER A 166 -20.87 2.05 -3.69
C SER A 166 -21.86 2.40 -2.58
N CYS A 167 -22.03 1.50 -1.61
CA CYS A 167 -22.94 1.68 -0.49
C CYS A 167 -22.36 2.48 0.68
N LEU A 168 -21.08 2.89 0.65
CA LEU A 168 -20.45 3.63 1.75
C LEU A 168 -21.15 4.97 2.00
N LYS A 169 -21.39 5.26 3.28
CA LYS A 169 -21.84 6.59 3.72
C LYS A 169 -20.82 7.66 3.28
N PRO A 170 -21.23 8.77 2.66
CA PRO A 170 -20.34 9.90 2.36
C PRO A 170 -19.56 10.39 3.58
N GLY A 171 -18.35 10.90 3.36
CA GLY A 171 -17.49 11.42 4.42
C GLY A 171 -16.01 11.18 4.13
N TYR A 172 -15.18 11.40 5.14
CA TYR A 172 -13.74 11.25 5.01
C TYR A 172 -13.30 9.83 5.33
N TYR A 173 -12.41 9.29 4.49
CA TYR A 173 -11.88 7.94 4.66
C TYR A 173 -10.37 7.95 4.48
N LEU A 174 -9.70 7.15 5.30
CA LEU A 174 -8.32 6.76 5.09
C LEU A 174 -8.33 5.44 4.32
N VAL A 175 -7.51 5.34 3.29
CA VAL A 175 -7.27 4.10 2.54
C VAL A 175 -5.88 3.62 2.92
N ARG A 176 -5.76 2.34 3.24
CA ARG A 176 -4.48 1.65 3.45
C ARG A 176 -4.32 0.62 2.34
N HIS A 177 -3.28 0.76 1.54
CA HIS A 177 -2.96 -0.15 0.44
C HIS A 177 -1.58 -0.76 0.68
N GLU A 178 -1.40 -2.05 0.40
CA GLU A 178 -0.13 -2.71 0.62
C GLU A 178 0.13 -3.82 -0.41
N ILE A 179 1.42 -4.09 -0.60
CA ILE A 179 1.94 -5.37 -1.07
C ILE A 179 2.60 -6.06 0.13
N ILE A 180 2.47 -7.38 0.23
CA ILE A 180 3.22 -8.19 1.20
C ILE A 180 4.17 -9.09 0.41
N ALA A 181 5.45 -8.75 0.31
CA ALA A 181 6.43 -9.58 -0.40
C ALA A 181 6.80 -10.82 0.43
N LEU A 182 6.74 -11.99 -0.20
CA LEU A 182 6.87 -13.29 0.47
C LEU A 182 8.15 -14.06 0.11
N HIS A 183 9.06 -13.43 -0.63
CA HIS A 183 10.31 -14.08 -1.09
C HIS A 183 11.22 -14.54 0.06
N ALA A 184 11.13 -13.90 1.23
CA ALA A 184 11.88 -14.26 2.43
C ALA A 184 10.97 -14.75 3.59
N ALA A 185 9.69 -15.08 3.31
CA ALA A 185 8.68 -15.33 4.34
C ALA A 185 8.62 -16.76 4.89
N TYR A 186 9.62 -17.62 4.60
CA TYR A 186 9.67 -19.00 5.10
C TYR A 186 9.64 -19.11 6.63
N SER A 187 10.13 -18.07 7.32
CA SER A 187 10.07 -17.89 8.77
C SER A 187 9.64 -16.47 9.11
N TYR A 188 9.27 -16.23 10.37
CA TYR A 188 8.99 -14.90 10.90
C TYR A 188 10.05 -14.47 11.94
N PRO A 189 10.55 -13.21 11.89
CA PRO A 189 10.33 -12.21 10.83
C PRO A 189 10.85 -12.68 9.46
N GLY A 190 10.27 -12.16 8.38
CA GLY A 190 10.64 -12.53 7.01
C GLY A 190 9.69 -12.01 5.92
N ALA A 191 8.38 -11.97 6.19
CA ALA A 191 7.44 -11.27 5.33
C ALA A 191 7.70 -9.75 5.35
N GLN A 192 7.70 -9.14 4.17
CA GLN A 192 8.00 -7.73 3.99
C GLN A 192 6.75 -6.97 3.56
N PHE A 193 6.29 -6.06 4.41
CA PHE A 193 5.05 -5.33 4.21
C PHE A 193 5.35 -3.92 3.68
N TYR A 194 4.64 -3.51 2.64
CA TYR A 194 4.77 -2.19 2.03
C TYR A 194 3.46 -1.42 2.14
N PRO A 195 3.00 -1.08 3.36
CA PRO A 195 1.80 -0.29 3.52
C PRO A 195 2.04 1.15 3.08
N GLY A 196 1.00 1.78 2.54
CA GLY A 196 0.92 3.21 2.28
C GLY A 196 -0.51 3.67 2.46
N CYS A 197 -0.68 4.92 2.89
CA CYS A 197 -2.02 5.46 3.17
C CYS A 197 -2.31 6.74 2.40
N HIS A 198 -3.54 6.88 1.91
CA HIS A 198 -4.04 8.10 1.28
C HIS A 198 -5.46 8.45 1.73
N GLN A 199 -5.78 9.74 1.65
CA GLN A 199 -6.97 10.32 2.24
C GLN A 199 -8.00 10.66 1.17
N LEU A 200 -9.23 10.22 1.36
CA LEU A 200 -10.35 10.46 0.46
C LEU A 200 -11.46 11.28 1.14
N GLN A 201 -12.15 12.08 0.35
CA GLN A 201 -13.50 12.57 0.63
C GLN A 201 -14.46 11.81 -0.28
N VAL A 202 -15.15 10.82 0.28
CA VAL A 202 -16.12 9.99 -0.44
C VAL A 202 -17.46 10.72 -0.53
N THR A 203 -17.98 10.85 -1.74
CA THR A 203 -19.31 11.42 -2.04
C THR A 203 -20.29 10.33 -2.50
N GLY A 204 -21.58 10.67 -2.66
CA GLY A 204 -22.61 9.75 -3.14
C GLY A 204 -23.83 9.69 -2.23
N SER A 205 -24.61 8.63 -2.35
CA SER A 205 -25.87 8.41 -1.62
C SER A 205 -25.88 7.15 -0.75
N GLY A 206 -24.74 6.46 -0.65
CA GLY A 206 -24.60 5.30 0.22
C GLY A 206 -24.90 5.64 1.69
N THR A 207 -25.29 4.63 2.45
CA THR A 207 -25.69 4.79 3.87
C THR A 207 -24.99 3.81 4.80
N LYS A 208 -24.22 2.86 4.25
CA LYS A 208 -23.59 1.80 5.04
C LYS A 208 -22.34 2.31 5.75
N THR A 209 -22.18 1.86 6.99
CA THR A 209 -20.95 1.95 7.77
C THR A 209 -20.52 0.53 8.11
N PRO A 210 -19.35 0.06 7.66
CA PRO A 210 -18.86 -1.30 7.94
C PRO A 210 -18.69 -1.56 9.45
N THR A 211 -19.02 -2.77 9.89
CA THR A 211 -19.01 -3.15 11.32
C THR A 211 -17.98 -4.21 11.69
N SER A 212 -17.55 -5.05 10.75
CA SER A 212 -16.49 -6.05 10.95
C SER A 212 -15.12 -5.40 10.77
N LEU A 213 -14.66 -4.69 11.81
CA LEU A 213 -13.46 -3.87 11.77
C LEU A 213 -12.28 -4.55 12.45
N VAL A 214 -11.07 -4.28 11.95
CA VAL A 214 -9.80 -4.74 12.52
C VAL A 214 -8.86 -3.56 12.79
N ALA A 215 -7.81 -3.78 13.58
CA ALA A 215 -6.77 -2.80 13.89
C ALA A 215 -5.46 -3.13 13.16
N PHE A 216 -4.66 -2.11 12.87
CA PHE A 216 -3.26 -2.26 12.45
C PHE A 216 -2.40 -1.46 13.43
N PRO A 217 -1.61 -2.10 14.30
CA PRO A 217 -1.37 -3.55 14.43
C PRO A 217 -2.59 -4.30 15.00
N GLY A 218 -2.65 -5.62 14.76
CA GLY A 218 -3.66 -6.53 15.31
C GLY A 218 -4.34 -7.47 14.31
N ALA A 219 -4.55 -7.00 13.08
CA ALA A 219 -5.20 -7.78 12.01
C ALA A 219 -4.33 -8.93 11.49
N TYR A 220 -3.01 -8.81 11.61
CA TYR A 220 -2.03 -9.80 11.19
C TYR A 220 -1.32 -10.39 12.40
N LYS A 221 -1.02 -11.68 12.32
CA LYS A 221 -0.19 -12.42 13.28
C LYS A 221 1.00 -13.03 12.54
N ALA A 222 2.14 -13.10 13.22
CA ALA A 222 3.32 -13.80 12.73
C ALA A 222 3.01 -15.23 12.26
N THR A 223 2.11 -15.91 12.98
CA THR A 223 1.70 -17.30 12.73
C THR A 223 0.60 -17.45 11.67
N ASP A 224 0.09 -16.36 11.08
CA ASP A 224 -0.91 -16.48 10.02
C ASP A 224 -0.31 -17.23 8.82
N PRO A 225 -1.05 -18.17 8.20
CA PRO A 225 -0.53 -19.00 7.12
C PRO A 225 -0.16 -18.22 5.86
N GLY A 226 -0.63 -16.98 5.73
CA GLY A 226 -0.25 -16.05 4.67
C GLY A 226 0.95 -15.16 5.00
N ILE A 227 1.44 -15.18 6.25
CA ILE A 227 2.55 -14.34 6.73
C ILE A 227 3.82 -15.17 6.90
N THR A 228 3.75 -16.31 7.60
CA THR A 228 4.83 -17.31 7.54
C THR A 228 4.49 -18.30 6.43
N TYR A 229 5.10 -18.13 5.26
CA TYR A 229 4.73 -18.82 4.03
C TYR A 229 5.94 -19.12 3.14
N ASP A 230 5.99 -20.33 2.60
CA ASP A 230 7.02 -20.75 1.64
C ASP A 230 6.53 -20.52 0.19
N ALA A 231 6.92 -19.37 -0.39
CA ALA A 231 6.49 -18.99 -1.73
C ALA A 231 7.00 -19.93 -2.84
N TYR A 232 8.09 -20.67 -2.59
CA TYR A 232 8.76 -21.52 -3.57
C TYR A 232 8.14 -22.92 -3.70
N LYS A 233 7.27 -23.31 -2.76
CA LYS A 233 6.47 -24.53 -2.89
C LYS A 233 5.21 -24.30 -3.73
N ALA A 234 4.83 -25.31 -4.49
CA ALA A 234 3.56 -25.36 -5.21
C ALA A 234 2.41 -25.62 -4.22
N GLN A 235 1.95 -24.56 -3.56
CA GLN A 235 0.88 -24.61 -2.56
C GLN A 235 -0.05 -23.40 -2.72
N THR A 236 -1.27 -23.53 -2.21
CA THR A 236 -2.26 -22.44 -2.22
C THR A 236 -1.94 -21.40 -1.15
N TYR A 237 -2.36 -20.16 -1.38
CA TYR A 237 -2.13 -19.06 -0.47
C TYR A 237 -3.41 -18.63 0.25
N THR A 238 -3.36 -18.45 1.57
CA THR A 238 -4.43 -17.85 2.37
C THR A 238 -4.10 -16.39 2.63
N ILE A 239 -4.90 -15.48 2.09
CA ILE A 239 -4.68 -14.04 2.26
C ILE A 239 -4.93 -13.64 3.72
N PRO A 240 -4.02 -12.89 4.37
CA PRO A 240 -4.17 -12.49 5.77
C PRO A 240 -5.24 -11.41 5.96
N GLY A 241 -5.69 -11.23 7.20
CA GLY A 241 -6.67 -10.21 7.59
C GLY A 241 -8.15 -10.65 7.45
N PRO A 242 -9.11 -9.74 7.68
CA PRO A 242 -10.54 -10.05 7.68
C PRO A 242 -11.07 -10.34 6.26
N ALA A 243 -12.31 -10.82 6.16
CA ALA A 243 -13.00 -10.95 4.88
C ALA A 243 -13.19 -9.58 4.18
N VAL A 244 -13.30 -9.59 2.86
CA VAL A 244 -13.63 -8.40 2.06
C VAL A 244 -15.04 -7.92 2.42
N PHE A 245 -15.18 -6.62 2.69
CA PHE A 245 -16.46 -5.96 2.88
C PHE A 245 -17.26 -5.97 1.58
N THR A 246 -18.52 -6.41 1.68
CA THR A 246 -19.48 -6.36 0.58
C THR A 246 -20.61 -5.41 0.94
N CYS A 247 -21.01 -4.59 -0.04
CA CYS A 247 -22.37 -4.10 -0.08
C CYS A 247 -23.33 -5.30 -0.26
#